data_AF-A0A852VAW8-F1
#
_entry.id   AF-A0A852VAW8-F1
#
_cell.length_a   1.000
_cell.length_b   1.000
_cell.length_c   1.000
_cell.angle_alpha   90.00
_cell.angle_beta   90.00
_cell.angle_gamma   90.00
#
_symmetry.space_group_name_H-M   'P 1'
#
loop_
_entity.id
_entity.type
_entity.pdbx_description
1 polymer ?
#
loop_
_entity_poly.entity_id
_entity_poly.type
_entity_poly.pdbx_seq_one_letter_code
_entity_poly.pdbx_strand_id
1 'polypeptide(L)' 'MSFGIYAIGYLILIAGVVYLAHLMHIPQHYIVAIAVIMLGVGIVTGVQTTRRRDPS' A
#
# COMPACT_ATOMS: atom_id res chain seq x y z
N MET A 1 -4.77 0.27 -18.35
CA MET A 1 -5.73 0.67 -17.30
C MET A 1 -4.95 1.37 -16.19
N SER A 2 -5.52 2.44 -15.62
CA SER A 2 -4.81 3.50 -14.91
C SER A 2 -4.03 3.03 -13.66
N PHE A 3 -2.71 2.87 -13.82
CA PHE A 3 -1.78 2.64 -12.71
C PHE A 3 -1.87 3.75 -11.65
N GLY A 4 -2.12 4.99 -12.07
CA GLY A 4 -2.32 6.12 -11.16
C GLY A 4 -3.53 5.94 -10.24
N ILE A 5 -4.66 5.46 -10.78
CA ILE A 5 -5.86 5.19 -9.96
C ILE A 5 -5.61 4.03 -8.98
N TYR A 6 -4.87 2.99 -9.40
CA TYR A 6 -4.47 1.91 -8.50
C TYR A 6 -3.59 2.42 -7.34
N ALA A 7 -2.56 3.22 -7.65
CA ALA A 7 -1.67 3.78 -6.64
C ALA A 7 -2.41 4.68 -5.65
N ILE A 8 -3.34 5.51 -6.14
CA ILE A 8 -4.19 6.36 -5.29
C ILE A 8 -5.11 5.52 -4.40
N GLY A 9 -5.77 4.50 -4.97
CA GLY A 9 -6.61 3.59 -4.18
C GLY A 9 -5.83 2.84 -3.11
N TYR A 10 -4.59 2.46 -3.41
CA TYR A 10 -3.71 1.79 -2.48
C TYR A 10 -3.24 2.70 -1.33
N LEU A 11 -2.95 3.98 -1.61
CA LEU A 11 -2.63 4.96 -0.59
C LEU A 11 -3.83 5.21 0.36
N ILE A 12 -5.05 5.26 -0.18
CA ILE A 12 -6.27 5.39 0.63
C ILE A 12 -6.44 4.17 1.54
N LEU A 13 -6.13 2.97 1.04
CA LEU A 13 -6.16 1.72 1.82
C LEU A 13 -5.19 1.81 3.01
N ILE A 14 -3.93 2.19 2.76
CA ILE A 14 -2.92 2.36 3.82
C ILE A 14 -3.40 3.38 4.87
N ALA A 15 -3.87 4.54 4.43
CA ALA A 15 -4.36 5.59 5.33
C ALA A 15 -5.55 5.11 6.18
N GLY A 16 -6.49 4.39 5.57
CA GLY A 16 -7.64 3.80 6.26
C GLY A 16 -7.23 2.81 7.35
N VAL A 17 -6.30 1.90 7.05
CA VAL A 17 -5.84 0.89 8.02
C VAL A 17 -5.09 1.54 9.18
N VAL A 18 -4.21 2.51 8.89
CA VAL A 18 -3.48 3.26 9.92
C VAL A 18 -4.45 4.02 10.83
N TYR A 19 -5.45 4.67 10.26
CA TYR A 19 -6.46 5.42 11.00
C TYR A 19 -7.32 4.51 11.89
N LEU A 20 -7.75 3.35 11.37
CA LEU A 20 -8.53 2.37 12.12
C LEU A 20 -7.71 1.76 13.27
N ALA A 21 -6.44 1.44 13.02
CA ALA A 21 -5.52 0.95 14.04
C ALA A 21 -5.26 2.00 15.14
N HIS A 22 -5.17 3.27 14.77
CA HIS A 22 -5.07 4.38 15.71
C HIS A 22 -6.33 4.50 16.59
N LEU A 23 -7.53 4.38 16.01
CA LEU A 23 -8.79 4.43 16.75
C LEU A 23 -8.96 3.25 17.71
N MET A 24 -8.43 2.08 17.35
CA MET A 24 -8.39 0.89 18.21
C MET A 24 -7.35 0.98 19.35
N HIS A 25 -6.65 2.11 19.51
CA HIS A 25 -5.60 2.31 20.51
C HIS A 25 -4.49 1.26 20.43
N ILE A 26 -4.23 0.75 19.22
CA ILE A 26 -3.11 -0.16 18.98
C ILE A 26 -1.81 0.62 19.24
N PRO A 27 -0.83 0.03 19.94
CA PRO A 27 0.43 0.71 20.18
C PRO A 27 1.11 1.15 18.87
N GLN A 28 1.60 2.39 18.85
CA GLN A 28 2.08 3.07 17.65
C GLN A 28 3.18 2.29 16.89
N HIS A 29 4.00 1.51 17.60
CA HIS A 29 5.02 0.66 17.00
C HIS A 29 4.44 -0.40 16.05
N TYR A 30 3.29 -1.00 16.37
CA TYR A 30 2.63 -1.97 15.48
C TYR A 30 1.99 -1.28 14.27
N ILE A 31 1.45 -0.07 14.45
CA ILE A 31 0.87 0.72 13.36
C ILE A 31 1.94 1.05 12.32
N VAL A 32 3.13 1.48 12.79
CA VAL A 32 4.27 1.78 11.91
C VAL A 32 4.76 0.52 11.20
N ALA A 33 4.86 -0.62 11.91
CA ALA A 33 5.25 -1.88 11.29
C ALA A 33 4.29 -2.30 10.16
N ILE A 34 2.98 -2.23 10.39
CA ILE A 34 1.96 -2.54 9.39
C ILE A 34 2.01 -1.57 8.21
N ALA A 35 2.19 -0.27 8.47
CA ALA A 35 2.31 0.75 7.42
C ALA A 35 3.52 0.51 6.51
N VAL A 36 4.66 0.12 7.08
CA VAL A 36 5.89 -0.20 6.33
C VAL A 36 5.68 -1.45 5.47
N ILE A 37 5.04 -2.49 6.02
CA ILE A 37 4.72 -3.72 5.27
C ILE A 37 3.80 -3.39 4.09
N MET A 38 2.73 -2.62 4.31
CA MET A 38 1.82 -2.24 3.23
C MET A 38 2.51 -1.37 2.18
N LEU A 39 3.36 -0.42 2.58
CA LEU A 39 4.17 0.35 1.61
C LEU A 39 5.02 -0.55 0.73
N GLY A 40 5.69 -1.55 1.29
CA GLY A 40 6.47 -2.53 0.54
C GLY A 40 5.61 -3.31 -0.47
N VAL A 41 4.44 -3.78 -0.05
CA VAL A 41 3.49 -4.48 -0.94
C VAL A 41 3.03 -3.56 -2.08
N GLY A 42 2.68 -2.31 -1.78
CA GLY A 42 2.25 -1.33 -2.79
C GLY A 42 3.31 -1.00 -3.82
N ILE A 43 4.58 -0.92 -3.40
CA ILE A 43 5.71 -0.74 -4.32
C ILE A 43 5.85 -1.97 -5.22
N VAL A 44 5.79 -3.19 -4.67
CA VAL A 44 5.92 -4.43 -5.45
C VAL A 44 4.80 -4.57 -6.47
N THR A 45 3.53 -4.33 -6.10
CA THR A 45 2.42 -4.35 -7.06
C THR A 45 2.53 -3.24 -8.09
N GLY A 46 3.06 -2.07 -7.70
CA GLY A 46 3.30 -1.00 -8.66
C GLY A 46 4.41 -1.29 -9.66
N VAL A 47 5.51 -1.91 -9.22
CA VAL A 47 6.60 -2.36 -10.09
C VAL A 47 6.18 -3.51 -11.00
N GLN A 48 5.33 -4.43 -10.52
CA GLN A 48 4.75 -5.48 -11.38
C GLN A 48 3.81 -4.89 -12.44
N THR A 49 3.06 -3.83 -12.11
CA THR A 49 2.19 -3.14 -13.07
C THR A 49 3.00 -2.43 -14.16
N THR A 50 4.18 -1.91 -13.84
CA THR A 50 5.06 -1.23 -14.81
C THR A 50 5.97 -2.20 -15.57
N ARG A 51 6.24 -3.41 -15.07
CA ARG A 51 6.81 -4.51 -15.86
C ARG A 51 5.77 -5.01 -16.88
N ARG A 52 5.58 -4.27 -17.96
CA ARG A 52 5.07 -4.84 -19.22
C ARG A 52 5.97 -6.02 -19.56
N ARG A 53 5.39 -7.22 -19.69
CA ARG A 53 6.05 -8.40 -20.25
C ARG A 53 6.74 -7.98 -21.54
N ASP A 54 8.02 -8.31 -21.68
CA ASP A 54 8.66 -8.30 -22.98
C ASP A 54 7.88 -9.26 -23.90
N PRO A 55 7.43 -8.82 -25.08
CA PRO A 55 6.86 -9.70 -26.07
C PRO A 55 8.00 -10.50 -26.71
N SER A 56 8.14 -11.78 -26.33
CA SER A 56 8.88 -12.77 -27.11
C SER A 56 7.97 -13.43 -28.13
#